data_AF-A0A661CFJ1-F1
#
_entry.id   AF-A0A661CFJ1-F1
#
_cell.length_a   1.000
_cell.length_b   1.000
_cell.length_c   1.000
_cell.angle_alpha   90.00
_cell.angle_beta   90.00
_cell.angle_gamma   90.00
#
_symmetry.space_group_name_H-M   'P 1'
#
loop_
_entity.id
_entity.type
_entity.pdbx_description
1 polymer ?
#
loop_
_entity_poly.entity_id
_entity_poly.type
_entity_poly.pdbx_seq_one_letter_code
_entity_poly.pdbx_strand_id
1 'polypeptide(L)'
;MIVLDEQLLGRNLELEIAKWYPGTVQFIIDLRPNTVIKDEAIPALLRLQNQPTFITINERDFWKKVLIDGHFCVVCFTLSDTHAHKTFQLLRLL
;
A
#
# COMPACT_ATOMS: atom_id res chain seq x y z
N MET A 1 -3.16 -1.14 10.47
CA MET A 1 -2.52 0.00 9.77
C MET A 1 -2.61 -0.26 8.28
N ILE A 2 -2.88 0.77 7.48
CA ILE A 2 -2.83 0.71 6.01
C ILE A 2 -1.55 1.39 5.54
N VAL A 3 -0.81 0.72 4.66
CA VAL A 3 0.39 1.25 4.00
C VAL A 3 0.09 1.35 2.51
N LEU A 4 0.29 2.53 1.93
CA LEU A 4 0.05 2.79 0.52
C LEU A 4 1.37 2.71 -0.26
N ASP A 5 1.33 2.11 -1.45
CA ASP A 5 2.45 2.15 -2.39
C ASP A 5 2.79 3.58 -2.81
N GLU A 6 4.07 3.87 -3.10
CA GLU A 6 4.50 5.16 -3.62
C GLU A 6 3.83 5.50 -4.95
N GLN A 7 3.47 4.49 -5.76
CA GLN A 7 2.74 4.70 -7.01
C GLN A 7 1.36 5.33 -6.79
N LEU A 8 0.83 5.30 -5.58
CA LEU A 8 -0.45 5.89 -5.19
C LEU A 8 -0.33 7.35 -4.71
N LEU A 9 0.88 7.90 -4.58
CA LEU A 9 1.14 9.28 -4.13
C LEU A 9 0.41 10.33 -4.97
N GLY A 10 0.12 11.49 -4.37
CA GLY A 10 -0.47 12.64 -5.06
C GLY A 10 -1.97 12.50 -5.39
N ARG A 11 -2.64 11.49 -4.84
CA ARG A 11 -4.07 11.19 -5.10
C ARG A 11 -4.97 11.41 -3.89
N ASN A 12 -4.45 11.95 -2.79
CA ASN A 12 -5.14 12.17 -1.52
C ASN A 12 -5.80 10.90 -0.93
N LEU A 13 -5.29 9.71 -1.28
CA LEU A 13 -5.88 8.45 -0.86
C LEU A 13 -5.80 8.28 0.65
N GLU A 14 -4.69 8.68 1.26
CA GLU A 14 -4.50 8.72 2.70
C GLU A 14 -5.57 9.55 3.42
N LEU A 15 -5.95 10.70 2.84
CA LEU A 15 -7.00 11.57 3.37
C LEU A 15 -8.39 10.96 3.17
N GLU A 16 -8.69 10.41 1.99
CA GLU A 16 -9.99 9.80 1.70
C GLU A 16 -10.23 8.52 2.51
N ILE A 17 -9.18 7.71 2.75
CA ILE A 17 -9.25 6.51 3.58
C ILE A 17 -9.39 6.90 5.06
N ALA A 18 -8.64 7.89 5.54
CA ALA A 18 -8.70 8.35 6.94
C ALA A 18 -10.09 8.87 7.37
N LYS A 19 -10.95 9.26 6.41
CA LYS A 19 -12.35 9.65 6.71
C LYS A 19 -13.18 8.52 7.30
N TRP A 20 -12.85 7.26 7.03
CA TRP A 20 -13.66 6.11 7.43
C TRP A 20 -12.85 4.98 8.08
N TYR A 21 -11.54 4.92 7.87
CA TYR A 21 -10.67 3.96 8.53
C TYR A 21 -10.11 4.55 9.84
N PRO A 22 -10.35 3.92 11.01
CA PRO A 22 -9.95 4.47 12.30
C PRO A 22 -8.45 4.32 12.61
N GLY A 23 -7.69 3.59 11.80
CA GLY A 23 -6.25 3.35 12.01
C GLY A 23 -5.35 4.27 11.17
N THR A 24 -4.05 4.14 11.38
CA THR A 24 -3.04 4.89 10.60
C THR A 24 -3.07 4.49 9.12
N VAL A 25 -3.02 5.50 8.25
CA VAL A 25 -2.81 5.38 6.81
C VAL A 25 -1.58 6.20 6.45
N GLN A 26 -0.57 5.59 5.83
CA GLN A 26 0.67 6.26 5.43
C GLN A 26 1.28 5.62 4.19
N PHE A 27 2.22 6.28 3.52
CA PHE A 27 2.91 5.71 2.38
C PHE A 27 4.09 4.84 2.80
N ILE A 28 4.48 3.90 1.92
CA ILE A 28 5.66 3.04 2.12
C ILE A 28 6.94 3.87 2.29
N ILE A 29 7.03 5.02 1.61
CA ILE A 29 8.15 5.97 1.73
C ILE A 29 8.27 6.60 3.12
N ASP A 30 7.15 6.71 3.86
CA ASP A 30 7.13 7.27 5.21
C ASP A 30 7.70 6.29 6.24
N LEU A 31 7.72 4.98 5.93
CA LEU A 31 8.31 3.95 6.80
C LEU A 31 9.85 3.99 6.80
N ARG A 32 10.46 4.59 5.77
CA ARG A 32 11.92 4.73 5.67
C ARG A 32 12.30 6.04 4.94
N PRO A 33 12.17 7.19 5.62
CA PRO A 33 12.42 8.48 5.02
C PRO A 33 13.87 8.60 4.52
N ASN A 34 14.07 9.41 3.47
CA ASN A 34 15.37 9.72 2.85
C ASN A 34 16.08 8.51 2.21
N THR A 35 15.36 7.46 1.85
CA THR A 35 15.92 6.33 1.12
C THR A 35 15.01 5.90 -0.02
N VAL A 36 15.62 5.43 -1.12
CA VAL A 36 14.88 4.75 -2.19
C VAL A 36 14.54 3.34 -1.72
N ILE A 37 13.25 3.02 -1.68
CA ILE A 37 12.75 1.69 -1.33
C ILE A 37 12.50 0.95 -2.65
N LYS A 38 13.25 -0.12 -2.88
CA LYS A 38 12.97 -1.02 -4.01
C LYS A 38 11.87 -2.01 -3.64
N ASP A 39 11.15 -2.51 -4.63
CA ASP A 39 10.09 -3.51 -4.47
C ASP A 39 10.54 -4.72 -3.63
N GLU A 40 11.77 -5.19 -3.79
CA GLU A 40 12.29 -6.36 -3.04
C GLU A 40 12.48 -6.07 -1.54
N ALA A 41 12.59 -4.80 -1.15
CA ALA A 41 12.75 -4.37 0.24
C ALA A 41 11.41 -4.12 0.95
N ILE A 42 10.32 -3.91 0.20
CA ILE A 42 8.99 -3.63 0.76
C ILE A 42 8.54 -4.71 1.77
N PRO A 43 8.65 -6.03 1.49
CA PRO A 43 8.20 -7.05 2.44
C PRO A 43 8.94 -7.01 3.77
N ALA A 44 10.26 -6.71 3.74
CA ALA A 44 11.05 -6.57 4.95
C ALA A 44 10.59 -5.37 5.79
N LEU A 45 10.24 -4.24 5.15
CA LEU A 45 9.69 -3.07 5.85
C LEU A 45 8.31 -3.35 6.45
N LEU A 46 7.44 -4.05 5.73
CA LEU A 46 6.10 -4.43 6.20
C LEU A 46 6.16 -5.35 7.43
N ARG A 47 7.10 -6.30 7.47
CA ARG A 47 7.31 -7.19 8.63
C ARG A 47 7.69 -6.47 9.91
N LEU A 48 8.30 -5.29 9.82
CA LEU A 48 8.64 -4.47 10.99
C LEU A 48 7.42 -3.76 11.59
N GLN A 49 6.29 -3.78 10.89
CA GLN A 49 5.06 -3.14 11.32
C GLN A 49 4.11 -4.15 11.97
N ASN A 50 3.21 -3.65 12.81
CA ASN A 50 2.22 -4.51 13.45
C ASN A 50 1.06 -4.85 12.47
N GLN A 51 1.19 -5.97 11.77
CA GLN A 51 0.19 -6.52 10.84
C GLN A 51 -0.40 -5.47 9.86
N PRO A 52 0.42 -4.86 9.00
CA PRO A 52 -0.06 -3.86 8.06
C PRO A 52 -0.84 -4.52 6.91
N THR A 53 -1.76 -3.76 6.33
CA THR A 53 -2.33 -4.04 5.01
C THR A 53 -1.66 -3.09 4.00
N PHE A 54 -0.87 -3.66 3.09
CA PHE A 54 -0.23 -2.93 2.00
C PHE A 54 -1.14 -2.87 0.78
N ILE A 55 -1.38 -1.66 0.27
CA ILE A 55 -2.25 -1.40 -0.88
C ILE A 55 -1.39 -0.97 -2.05
N THR A 56 -1.53 -1.66 -3.17
CA THR A 56 -0.73 -1.39 -4.38
C THR A 56 -1.56 -1.58 -5.66
N ILE A 57 -1.10 -0.95 -6.75
CA ILE A 57 -1.52 -1.23 -8.12
C ILE A 57 -0.42 -1.92 -8.93
N ASN A 58 0.75 -2.16 -8.31
CA ASN A 58 1.92 -2.77 -8.92
C ASN A 58 1.75 -4.30 -9.00
N GLU A 59 0.95 -4.75 -9.97
CA GLU A 59 0.71 -6.18 -10.19
C GLU A 59 1.98 -6.93 -10.63
N ARG A 60 2.74 -6.32 -11.57
CA ARG A 60 3.81 -7.02 -12.29
C ARG A 60 5.11 -7.06 -11.52
N ASP A 61 5.50 -5.93 -10.93
CA ASP A 61 6.83 -5.78 -10.35
C ASP A 61 6.88 -6.13 -8.87
N PHE A 62 5.75 -6.00 -8.16
CA PHE A 62 5.62 -6.39 -6.76
C PHE A 62 4.73 -7.62 -6.55
N TRP A 63 3.42 -7.55 -6.85
CA TRP A 63 2.45 -8.58 -6.44
C TRP A 63 2.78 -9.98 -6.96
N LYS A 64 3.23 -10.11 -8.21
CA LYS A 64 3.62 -11.43 -8.77
C LYS A 64 4.90 -12.01 -8.18
N LYS A 65 5.72 -11.19 -7.52
CA LYS A 65 7.03 -11.59 -6.98
C LYS A 65 7.02 -11.74 -5.47
N VAL A 66 6.08 -11.11 -4.76
CA VAL A 66 6.00 -11.18 -3.30
C VAL A 66 5.56 -12.56 -2.84
N LEU A 67 6.26 -13.10 -1.84
CA LEU A 67 5.86 -14.34 -1.18
C LEU A 67 4.74 -14.07 -0.18
N ILE A 68 3.82 -15.02 -0.04
CA ILE A 68 2.77 -14.98 0.99
C ILE A 68 3.43 -14.96 2.37
N ASP A 69 2.96 -14.06 3.24
CA ASP A 69 3.51 -13.85 4.57
C ASP A 69 2.38 -13.63 5.58
N GLY A 70 2.52 -14.20 6.79
CA GLY A 70 1.54 -14.04 7.86
C GLY A 70 1.67 -12.72 8.64
N HIS A 71 2.74 -11.96 8.42
CA HIS A 71 3.00 -10.69 9.13
C HIS A 71 2.34 -9.49 8.47
N PHE A 72 1.89 -9.59 7.22
CA PHE A 72 1.23 -8.48 6.51
C PHE A 72 0.22 -9.01 5.50
N CYS A 73 -0.77 -8.19 5.17
CA CYS A 73 -1.69 -8.44 4.07
C CYS A 73 -1.32 -7.57 2.88
N VAL A 74 -1.49 -8.06 1.65
CA VAL A 74 -1.34 -7.26 0.43
C VAL A 74 -2.65 -7.28 -0.33
N VAL A 75 -3.15 -6.09 -0.65
CA VAL A 75 -4.29 -5.90 -1.55
C VAL A 75 -3.79 -5.22 -2.81
N CYS A 76 -3.82 -5.96 -3.92
CA CYS A 76 -3.46 -5.44 -5.23
C CYS A 76 -4.71 -5.13 -6.04
N PHE A 77 -4.92 -3.87 -6.40
CA PHE A 77 -5.99 -3.49 -7.33
C PHE A 77 -5.44 -3.44 -8.76
N THR A 78 -6.07 -4.18 -9.68
CA THR A 78 -5.72 -4.16 -11.11
C THR A 78 -6.30 -2.90 -11.78
N LEU A 79 -5.71 -1.74 -11.46
CA LEU A 79 -6.09 -0.44 -12.00
C LEU A 79 -4.95 0.15 -12.83
N SER A 80 -5.29 0.86 -13.90
CA SER A 80 -4.32 1.76 -14.53
C SER A 80 -4.03 2.95 -13.61
N ASP A 81 -2.88 3.59 -13.82
CA ASP A 81 -2.47 4.78 -13.06
C ASP A 81 -3.55 5.88 -13.04
N THR A 82 -4.20 6.11 -14.19
CA THR A 82 -5.31 7.06 -14.35
C THR A 82 -6.53 6.74 -13.48
N HIS A 83 -6.72 5.47 -13.13
CA HIS A 83 -7.83 5.00 -12.31
C HIS A 83 -7.44 4.72 -10.86
N ALA A 84 -6.16 4.86 -10.50
CA ALA A 84 -5.65 4.57 -9.16
C ALA A 84 -6.33 5.42 -8.06
N HIS A 85 -6.90 6.57 -8.40
CA HIS A 85 -7.72 7.36 -7.48
C HIS A 85 -8.97 6.62 -6.97
N LYS A 86 -9.46 5.58 -7.67
CA LYS A 86 -10.61 4.76 -7.25
C LYS A 86 -10.26 3.76 -6.14
N THR A 87 -8.98 3.61 -5.81
CA THR A 87 -8.48 2.64 -4.82
C THR A 87 -9.22 2.75 -3.48
N PHE A 88 -9.49 3.97 -2.98
CA PHE A 88 -10.18 4.13 -1.70
C PHE A 88 -11.64 3.63 -1.73
N GLN A 89 -12.32 3.75 -2.88
CA GLN A 89 -13.69 3.28 -3.03
C GLN A 89 -13.73 1.75 -3.04
N LEU A 90 -12.81 1.13 -3.77
CA LEU A 90 -12.71 -0.34 -3.84
C LEU A 90 -12.29 -0.94 -2.51
N LEU A 91 -11.36 -0.30 -1.79
CA LEU A 91 -10.90 -0.76 -0.48
C LEU A 91 -12.03 -0.81 0.55
N ARG A 92 -13.00 0.10 0.46
CA ARG A 92 -14.16 0.13 1.36
C ARG A 92 -15.17 -1.01 1.13
N LEU A 93 -15.07 -1.70 -0.01
CA LEU A 93 -15.96 -2.81 -0.38
C LEU A 93 -15.42 -4.19 0.04
N LEU A 94 -14.18 -4.25 0.55
CA LEU A 94 -13.57 -5.46 1.11
C LEU A 94 -13.95 -5.62 2.58
#